data_AF-A0A7W0FXY5-F1
#
_entry.id   AF-A0A7W0FXY5-F1
#
_cell.length_a   1.000
_cell.length_b   1.000
_cell.length_c   1.000
_cell.angle_alpha   90.00
_cell.angle_beta   90.00
_cell.angle_gamma   90.00
#
_symmetry.space_group_name_H-M   'P 1'
#
loop_
_entity.id
_entity.type
_entity.pdbx_description
1 polymer ?
#
loop_
_entity_poly.entity_id
_entity_poly.type
_entity_poly.pdbx_seq_one_letter_code
_entity_poly.pdbx_strand_id
1 'polypeptide(L)'
;MKKIISIIFLFSNLTFLQAGIPTKTEYYGPSEMLLVRESREQIESVLITKRKIPSELFPFFETIATEEDWGHIGYHGACHGFRFYQDVIKFTIQEILGQEIRDDFQFLRIPGDSVLNLNSVNEFVTYWEKKDIVDNRDKIRAKQLLSMNYGLYSNFEVDGSCTIGLFANDKSKSNINYVDELIPFYEKIGISNGKSNLKNLQEIFNKYLTEKCGILLQISEDSHLSHKSKEAYNFADKQCYPAIRGGARYDNKLISIHYKIAMTDEYINKMANISDQLRLILNNQYTLNPNSHLKIKRWDLQDPKKVLQYEKAMRSAIRNLKFDKEKMVSYHTLLQKNWKPVKK
;
A
#
# COMPACT_ATOMS: atom_id res chain seq x y z
N MET A 1 -27.47 -46.93 -45.94
CA MET A 1 -26.55 -45.78 -46.15
C MET A 1 -26.37 -45.03 -44.84
N LYS A 2 -25.23 -45.23 -44.16
CA LYS A 2 -24.85 -44.49 -42.96
C LYS A 2 -24.24 -43.15 -43.40
N LYS A 3 -24.79 -42.02 -42.94
CA LYS A 3 -24.09 -40.73 -43.00
C LYS A 3 -23.87 -40.22 -41.58
N ILE A 4 -22.60 -39.88 -41.38
CA ILE A 4 -21.88 -39.65 -40.14
C ILE A 4 -22.21 -38.25 -39.61
N ILE A 5 -22.48 -38.17 -38.31
CA ILE A 5 -22.56 -36.92 -37.54
C ILE A 5 -21.12 -36.41 -37.38
N SER A 6 -20.77 -35.34 -38.08
CA SER A 6 -19.53 -34.61 -37.83
C SER A 6 -19.73 -33.69 -36.63
N ILE A 7 -19.20 -34.10 -35.49
CA ILE A 7 -19.01 -33.26 -34.30
C ILE A 7 -17.91 -32.25 -34.65
N ILE A 8 -18.27 -30.97 -34.74
CA ILE A 8 -17.31 -29.88 -34.82
C ILE A 8 -16.74 -29.69 -33.40
N PHE A 9 -15.56 -30.24 -33.17
CA PHE A 9 -14.71 -29.86 -32.04
C PHE A 9 -14.10 -28.49 -32.34
N LEU A 10 -14.72 -27.43 -31.84
CA LEU A 10 -14.01 -26.16 -31.62
C LEU A 10 -13.02 -26.40 -30.47
N PHE A 11 -11.80 -26.81 -30.81
CA PHE A 11 -10.66 -26.63 -29.92
C PHE A 11 -10.41 -25.14 -29.80
N SER A 12 -10.96 -24.55 -28.74
CA SER A 12 -10.47 -23.31 -28.19
C SER A 12 -8.98 -23.50 -27.88
N ASN A 13 -8.14 -22.84 -28.67
CA ASN A 13 -6.78 -22.50 -28.27
C ASN A 13 -6.87 -21.53 -27.09
N LEU A 14 -7.25 -22.02 -25.92
CA LEU A 14 -6.78 -21.46 -24.66
C LEU A 14 -5.29 -21.84 -24.61
N THR A 15 -4.46 -20.97 -25.17
CA THR A 15 -3.10 -20.82 -24.68
C THR A 15 -3.21 -20.43 -23.21
N PHE A 16 -3.25 -21.43 -22.34
CA PHE A 16 -2.72 -21.32 -21.00
C PHE A 16 -1.25 -20.92 -21.19
N LEU A 17 -1.00 -19.61 -21.25
CA LEU A 17 0.28 -19.04 -20.89
C LEU A 17 0.47 -19.39 -19.42
N GLN A 18 0.92 -20.62 -19.15
CA GLN A 18 1.57 -20.95 -17.90
C GLN A 18 2.67 -19.92 -17.76
N ALA A 19 2.52 -19.00 -16.80
CA ALA A 19 3.59 -18.12 -16.41
C ALA A 19 4.59 -18.99 -15.65
N GLY A 20 5.33 -19.80 -16.40
CA GLY A 20 6.47 -20.53 -15.88
C GLY A 20 7.43 -19.52 -15.26
N ILE A 21 7.94 -19.87 -14.08
CA ILE A 21 9.04 -19.18 -13.42
C ILE A 21 10.16 -19.02 -14.47
N PRO A 22 10.56 -17.80 -14.85
CA PRO A 22 11.82 -17.60 -15.55
C PRO A 22 12.91 -18.07 -14.61
N THR A 23 13.47 -19.24 -14.86
CA THR A 23 14.47 -19.85 -13.96
C THR A 23 15.84 -19.17 -14.05
N LYS A 24 16.01 -18.14 -14.90
CA LYS A 24 17.32 -17.58 -15.27
C LYS A 24 17.40 -16.08 -15.63
N THR A 25 16.37 -15.26 -15.43
CA THR A 25 16.53 -13.81 -15.60
C THR A 25 16.80 -13.16 -14.25
N GLU A 26 17.87 -12.37 -14.15
CA GLU A 26 18.03 -11.40 -13.08
C GLU A 26 16.73 -10.59 -12.98
N TYR A 27 16.17 -10.50 -11.77
CA TYR A 27 15.00 -9.66 -11.55
C TYR A 27 15.48 -8.22 -11.54
N TYR A 28 15.06 -7.46 -12.55
CA TYR A 28 15.21 -6.01 -12.56
C TYR A 28 14.00 -5.38 -11.87
N GLY A 29 14.24 -4.73 -10.74
CA GLY A 29 13.20 -4.02 -9.99
C GLY A 29 12.61 -2.84 -10.78
N PRO A 30 11.37 -2.40 -10.53
CA PRO A 30 10.78 -1.25 -11.21
C PRO A 30 11.61 0.04 -11.12
N SER A 31 12.31 0.28 -10.02
CA SER A 31 13.20 1.45 -9.91
C SER A 31 14.42 1.33 -10.81
N GLU A 32 15.03 0.16 -10.85
CA GLU A 32 16.17 -0.11 -11.72
C GLU A 32 15.80 0.03 -13.20
N MET A 33 14.68 -0.55 -13.60
CA MET A 33 14.16 -0.41 -14.97
C MET A 33 13.88 1.04 -15.36
N LEU A 34 13.56 1.92 -14.40
CA LEU A 34 13.37 3.34 -14.66
C LEU A 34 14.72 4.06 -14.87
N LEU A 35 15.74 3.72 -14.08
CA LEU A 35 17.10 4.28 -14.19
C LEU A 35 17.82 3.90 -15.49
N VAL A 36 17.42 2.78 -16.13
CA VAL A 36 17.90 2.43 -17.48
C VAL A 36 17.40 3.43 -18.55
N ARG A 37 16.25 4.06 -18.31
CA ARG A 37 15.56 4.92 -19.30
C ARG A 37 15.87 6.38 -19.12
N GLU A 38 15.83 6.82 -17.86
CA GLU A 38 16.06 8.20 -17.48
C GLU A 38 17.42 8.28 -16.81
N SER A 39 18.30 9.12 -17.36
CA SER A 39 19.64 9.28 -16.78
C SER A 39 19.53 9.71 -15.32
N ARG A 40 20.44 9.18 -14.51
CA ARG A 40 20.47 9.46 -13.08
C ARG A 40 20.57 10.97 -12.84
N GLU A 41 21.41 11.63 -13.62
CA GLU A 41 21.65 13.07 -13.57
C GLU A 41 20.38 13.88 -13.85
N GLN A 42 19.54 13.43 -14.78
CA GLN A 42 18.26 14.08 -15.08
C GLN A 42 17.28 13.95 -13.92
N ILE A 43 17.13 12.74 -13.37
CA ILE A 43 16.24 12.49 -12.22
C ILE A 43 16.70 13.35 -11.03
N GLU A 44 17.98 13.28 -10.66
CA GLU A 44 18.52 14.05 -9.53
C GLU A 44 18.39 15.55 -9.76
N SER A 45 18.67 16.04 -10.97
CA SER A 45 18.50 17.45 -11.32
C SER A 45 17.07 17.92 -11.09
N VAL A 46 16.07 17.18 -11.55
CA VAL A 46 14.65 17.53 -11.34
C VAL A 46 14.29 17.48 -9.85
N LEU A 47 14.75 16.46 -9.14
CA LEU A 47 14.45 16.30 -7.72
C LEU A 47 15.06 17.42 -6.87
N ILE A 48 16.32 17.76 -7.09
CA ILE A 48 16.99 18.84 -6.39
C ILE A 48 16.35 20.19 -6.75
N THR A 49 16.24 20.48 -8.05
CA THR A 49 15.86 21.82 -8.50
C THR A 49 14.37 22.10 -8.37
N LYS A 50 13.50 21.17 -8.79
CA LYS A 50 12.03 21.34 -8.79
C LYS A 50 11.38 20.81 -7.51
N ARG A 51 11.84 19.68 -6.98
CA ARG A 51 11.24 19.04 -5.78
C ARG A 51 11.90 19.45 -4.46
N LYS A 52 13.01 20.19 -4.52
CA LYS A 52 13.78 20.67 -3.36
C LYS A 52 14.26 19.52 -2.47
N ILE A 53 14.61 18.39 -3.09
CA ILE A 53 15.14 17.23 -2.37
C ILE A 53 16.62 17.47 -2.06
N PRO A 54 17.02 17.39 -0.78
CA PRO A 54 18.43 17.47 -0.41
C PRO A 54 19.21 16.26 -0.97
N SER A 55 20.42 16.51 -1.49
CA SER A 55 21.24 15.48 -2.13
C SER A 55 21.70 14.37 -1.18
N GLU A 56 21.79 14.67 0.11
CA GLU A 56 22.13 13.69 1.15
C GLU A 56 21.10 12.57 1.32
N LEU A 57 19.88 12.70 0.75
CA LEU A 57 18.85 11.67 0.81
C LEU A 57 19.00 10.59 -0.28
N PHE A 58 19.76 10.83 -1.34
CA PHE A 58 19.91 9.86 -2.42
C PHE A 58 20.48 8.51 -1.97
N PRO A 59 21.54 8.43 -1.14
CA PRO A 59 22.02 7.15 -0.62
C PRO A 59 20.97 6.35 0.16
N PHE A 60 20.07 7.04 0.87
CA PHE A 60 18.95 6.40 1.57
C PHE A 60 17.96 5.78 0.57
N PHE A 61 17.62 6.49 -0.51
CA PHE A 61 16.76 5.95 -1.57
C PHE A 61 17.39 4.77 -2.31
N GLU A 62 18.70 4.78 -2.57
CA GLU A 62 19.39 3.63 -3.18
C GLU A 62 19.26 2.37 -2.32
N THR A 63 19.44 2.51 -1.00
CA THR A 63 19.29 1.38 -0.07
C THR A 63 17.88 0.79 -0.13
N ILE A 64 16.86 1.65 -0.26
CA ILE A 64 15.47 1.19 -0.35
C ILE A 64 15.19 0.51 -1.70
N ALA A 65 15.76 1.01 -2.79
CA ALA A 65 15.60 0.42 -4.12
C ALA A 65 16.25 -0.98 -4.21
N THR A 66 17.36 -1.22 -3.49
CA THR A 66 17.98 -2.56 -3.44
C THR A 66 17.14 -3.62 -2.73
N GLU A 67 16.11 -3.21 -2.00
CA GLU A 67 15.18 -4.11 -1.30
C GLU A 67 13.96 -4.48 -2.16
N GLU A 68 13.88 -4.02 -3.42
CA GLU A 68 12.87 -4.47 -4.38
C GLU A 68 13.07 -5.95 -4.72
N ASP A 69 12.01 -6.75 -4.61
CA ASP A 69 12.03 -8.19 -4.91
C ASP A 69 10.86 -8.59 -5.82
N TRP A 70 10.80 -9.88 -6.17
CA TRP A 70 9.72 -10.45 -7.01
C TRP A 70 8.30 -10.22 -6.46
N GLY A 71 8.16 -9.85 -5.19
CA GLY A 71 6.90 -9.51 -4.55
C GLY A 71 6.57 -8.02 -4.57
N HIS A 72 7.48 -7.15 -5.00
CA HIS A 72 7.32 -5.69 -4.92
C HIS A 72 6.13 -5.18 -5.75
N ILE A 73 5.22 -4.44 -5.09
CA ILE A 73 4.01 -3.88 -5.67
C ILE A 73 4.17 -2.38 -5.94
N GLY A 74 4.75 -1.62 -5.02
CA GLY A 74 4.93 -0.18 -5.20
C GLY A 74 5.26 0.58 -3.92
N TYR A 75 5.39 1.89 -4.07
CA TYR A 75 5.77 2.84 -3.02
C TYR A 75 4.69 3.89 -2.75
N HIS A 76 4.59 4.31 -1.50
CA HIS A 76 3.76 5.44 -1.08
C HIS A 76 4.52 6.35 -0.11
N GLY A 77 4.66 7.62 -0.49
CA GLY A 77 5.19 8.67 0.38
C GLY A 77 4.06 9.38 1.12
N ALA A 78 4.19 9.56 2.42
CA ALA A 78 3.21 10.24 3.28
C ALA A 78 3.89 11.11 4.32
N CYS A 79 3.13 12.03 4.93
CA CYS A 79 3.66 12.81 6.05
C CYS A 79 3.79 11.97 7.33
N HIS A 80 4.55 12.50 8.27
CA HIS A 80 4.86 11.91 9.57
C HIS A 80 3.61 11.81 10.46
N GLY A 81 2.60 12.65 10.24
CA GLY A 81 1.27 12.48 10.85
C GLY A 81 0.64 11.13 10.51
N PHE A 82 0.92 10.56 9.34
CA PHE A 82 0.45 9.22 8.99
C PHE A 82 1.16 8.13 9.79
N ARG A 83 2.42 8.34 10.19
CA ARG A 83 3.13 7.45 11.11
C ARG A 83 2.43 7.40 12.46
N PHE A 84 2.13 8.56 13.04
CA PHE A 84 1.36 8.66 14.28
C PHE A 84 0.04 7.88 14.17
N TYR A 85 -0.68 8.07 13.08
CA TYR A 85 -1.91 7.34 12.80
C TYR A 85 -1.73 5.82 12.79
N GLN A 86 -0.73 5.32 12.05
CA GLN A 86 -0.40 3.90 11.96
C GLN A 86 -0.04 3.30 13.33
N ASP A 87 0.83 3.98 14.06
CA ASP A 87 1.35 3.52 15.34
C ASP A 87 0.27 3.48 16.42
N VAL A 88 -0.62 4.49 16.48
CA VAL A 88 -1.74 4.48 17.43
C VAL A 88 -2.63 3.28 17.20
N ILE A 89 -3.01 2.99 15.95
CA ILE A 89 -3.83 1.82 15.63
C ILE A 89 -3.09 0.53 16.00
N LYS A 90 -1.84 0.37 15.55
CA LYS A 90 -1.03 -0.83 15.76
C LYS A 90 -0.83 -1.11 17.25
N PHE A 91 -0.43 -0.10 18.03
CA PHE A 91 -0.19 -0.26 19.46
C PHE A 91 -1.48 -0.43 20.24
N THR A 92 -2.57 0.24 19.89
CA THR A 92 -3.88 -0.02 20.53
C THR A 92 -4.32 -1.47 20.31
N ILE A 93 -4.16 -2.02 19.10
CA ILE A 93 -4.51 -3.41 18.81
C ILE A 93 -3.61 -4.38 19.60
N GLN A 94 -2.31 -4.12 19.67
CA GLN A 94 -1.39 -4.99 20.42
C GLN A 94 -1.61 -4.90 21.94
N GLU A 95 -1.72 -3.70 22.50
CA GLU A 95 -1.75 -3.49 23.95
C GLU A 95 -3.14 -3.66 24.57
N ILE A 96 -4.21 -3.25 23.87
CA ILE A 96 -5.58 -3.30 24.40
C ILE A 96 -6.32 -4.56 23.93
N LEU A 97 -6.15 -4.94 22.66
CA LEU A 97 -6.83 -6.12 22.11
C LEU A 97 -6.00 -7.40 22.23
N GLY A 98 -4.72 -7.29 22.62
CA GLY A 98 -3.83 -8.44 22.78
C GLY A 98 -3.50 -9.16 21.47
N GLN A 99 -3.70 -8.51 20.31
CA GLN A 99 -3.41 -9.12 19.02
C GLN A 99 -2.01 -8.73 18.55
N GLU A 100 -1.17 -9.73 18.33
CA GLU A 100 0.13 -9.54 17.70
C GLU A 100 -0.01 -9.13 16.24
N ILE A 101 0.81 -8.16 15.85
CA ILE A 101 0.92 -7.60 14.49
C ILE A 101 2.37 -7.71 14.10
N ARG A 102 2.64 -8.32 12.94
CA ARG A 102 4.00 -8.46 12.39
C ARG A 102 4.69 -7.10 12.21
N ASP A 103 6.02 -7.10 12.26
CA ASP A 103 6.81 -5.87 12.20
C ASP A 103 6.71 -5.20 10.83
N ASP A 104 6.75 -6.00 9.77
CA ASP A 104 6.60 -5.62 8.36
C ASP A 104 5.13 -5.49 7.93
N PHE A 105 4.23 -5.14 8.84
CA PHE A 105 2.86 -4.77 8.50
C PHE A 105 2.46 -3.44 9.14
N GLN A 106 1.80 -2.62 8.34
CA GLN A 106 1.32 -1.30 8.72
C GLN A 106 -0.14 -1.16 8.34
N PHE A 107 -0.95 -0.59 9.24
CA PHE A 107 -2.34 -0.32 8.93
C PHE A 107 -2.46 0.88 8.00
N LEU A 108 -2.90 0.66 6.76
CA LEU A 108 -3.10 1.73 5.78
C LEU A 108 -4.42 2.50 5.99
N ARG A 109 -5.24 2.05 6.96
CA ARG A 109 -6.50 2.67 7.41
C ARG A 109 -7.03 1.99 8.68
N ILE A 110 -8.16 2.48 9.20
CA ILE A 110 -8.85 1.94 10.38
C ILE A 110 -9.36 0.53 10.11
N PRO A 111 -9.00 -0.46 10.94
CA PRO A 111 -9.54 -1.81 10.85
C PRO A 111 -11.04 -1.91 11.16
N GLY A 112 -11.76 -2.75 10.43
CA GLY A 112 -13.16 -3.07 10.74
C GLY A 112 -14.17 -1.97 10.42
N ASP A 113 -13.82 -1.01 9.56
CA ASP A 113 -14.80 -0.10 8.96
C ASP A 113 -15.61 -0.84 7.89
N SER A 114 -16.93 -0.84 8.09
CA SER A 114 -17.93 -1.55 7.31
C SER A 114 -18.09 -1.04 5.89
N VAL A 115 -17.64 0.18 5.61
CA VAL A 115 -17.78 0.80 4.29
C VAL A 115 -16.86 0.13 3.26
N LEU A 116 -15.81 -0.60 3.68
CA LEU A 116 -14.80 -1.15 2.77
C LEU A 116 -14.73 -2.69 2.73
N ASN A 117 -15.89 -3.34 2.63
CA ASN A 117 -16.02 -4.81 2.57
C ASN A 117 -15.97 -5.41 1.15
N LEU A 118 -15.52 -4.65 0.14
CA LEU A 118 -15.38 -5.16 -1.23
C LEU A 118 -14.09 -5.98 -1.33
N ASN A 119 -14.17 -7.20 -1.88
CA ASN A 119 -13.10 -8.19 -1.80
C ASN A 119 -12.19 -8.21 -3.02
N SER A 120 -12.49 -7.46 -4.08
CA SER A 120 -11.68 -7.45 -5.31
C SER A 120 -11.83 -6.15 -6.10
N VAL A 121 -10.90 -5.94 -7.03
CA VAL A 121 -11.03 -4.93 -8.09
C VAL A 121 -12.34 -5.09 -8.84
N ASN A 122 -12.73 -6.31 -9.21
CA ASN A 122 -13.99 -6.53 -9.94
C ASN A 122 -15.21 -6.11 -9.11
N GLU A 123 -15.26 -6.47 -7.83
CA GLU A 123 -16.35 -6.03 -6.93
C GLU A 123 -16.35 -4.51 -6.76
N PHE A 124 -15.18 -3.90 -6.58
CA PHE A 124 -15.04 -2.45 -6.52
C PHE A 124 -15.52 -1.77 -7.79
N VAL A 125 -15.09 -2.28 -8.92
CA VAL A 125 -15.44 -1.81 -10.25
C VAL A 125 -16.94 -1.95 -10.45
N THR A 126 -17.53 -3.15 -10.38
CA THR A 126 -18.98 -3.40 -10.50
C THR A 126 -19.84 -2.59 -9.52
N TYR A 127 -19.43 -2.49 -8.25
CA TYR A 127 -20.19 -1.75 -7.25
C TYR A 127 -20.20 -0.23 -7.55
N TRP A 128 -19.10 0.29 -8.12
CA TRP A 128 -18.91 1.73 -8.38
C TRP A 128 -19.00 2.11 -9.88
N GLU A 129 -19.34 1.17 -10.78
CA GLU A 129 -19.36 1.28 -12.25
C GLU A 129 -20.69 1.75 -12.86
N LYS A 130 -21.66 2.22 -12.09
CA LYS A 130 -22.84 2.88 -12.71
C LYS A 130 -22.49 4.11 -13.55
N LYS A 131 -21.22 4.52 -13.62
CA LYS A 131 -20.67 5.50 -14.55
C LYS A 131 -19.31 4.97 -15.03
N ASP A 132 -19.10 4.85 -16.34
CA ASP A 132 -17.92 4.30 -17.04
C ASP A 132 -16.57 5.00 -16.75
N ILE A 133 -16.46 5.76 -15.65
CA ILE A 133 -15.23 6.38 -15.19
C ILE A 133 -15.15 6.25 -13.67
N VAL A 134 -14.09 5.61 -13.20
CA VAL A 134 -13.73 5.54 -11.78
C VAL A 134 -13.26 6.92 -11.30
N ASP A 135 -14.18 7.82 -10.94
CA ASP A 135 -13.85 9.15 -10.39
C ASP A 135 -13.62 9.10 -8.87
N ASN A 136 -12.51 9.70 -8.42
CA ASN A 136 -12.06 9.82 -7.03
C ASN A 136 -12.69 11.02 -6.28
N ARG A 137 -13.66 11.71 -6.87
CA ARG A 137 -14.41 12.80 -6.21
C ARG A 137 -15.34 12.31 -5.10
N ASP A 138 -15.69 11.04 -5.09
CA ASP A 138 -16.50 10.45 -4.02
C ASP A 138 -15.64 10.22 -2.76
N LYS A 139 -16.05 10.82 -1.64
CA LYS A 139 -15.32 10.75 -0.36
C LYS A 139 -15.24 9.33 0.21
N ILE A 140 -16.21 8.47 -0.07
CA ILE A 140 -16.22 7.07 0.35
C ILE A 140 -15.27 6.26 -0.53
N ARG A 141 -15.37 6.42 -1.85
CA ARG A 141 -14.50 5.73 -2.81
C ARG A 141 -13.03 6.05 -2.59
N ALA A 142 -12.70 7.32 -2.36
CA ALA A 142 -11.33 7.76 -2.11
C ALA A 142 -10.72 7.10 -0.86
N LYS A 143 -11.54 6.76 0.16
CA LYS A 143 -11.08 6.05 1.37
C LYS A 143 -10.74 4.58 1.11
N GLN A 144 -11.17 4.00 -0.01
CA GLN A 144 -10.85 2.64 -0.43
C GLN A 144 -9.61 2.54 -1.31
N LEU A 145 -9.01 3.65 -1.71
CA LEU A 145 -7.96 3.63 -2.72
C LEU A 145 -6.68 4.27 -2.17
N LEU A 146 -5.62 3.47 -2.12
CA LEU A 146 -4.27 3.99 -1.88
C LEU A 146 -3.58 4.25 -3.22
N SER A 147 -3.06 5.47 -3.38
CA SER A 147 -2.18 5.84 -4.50
C SER A 147 -0.78 5.33 -4.26
N MET A 148 -0.19 4.64 -5.23
CA MET A 148 1.19 4.19 -5.14
C MET A 148 1.92 4.43 -6.47
N ASN A 149 3.23 4.55 -6.40
CA ASN A 149 4.10 4.60 -7.57
C ASN A 149 4.77 3.23 -7.75
N TYR A 150 4.92 2.77 -8.98
CA TYR A 150 5.50 1.44 -9.27
C TYR A 150 6.95 1.35 -8.81
N GLY A 151 7.80 2.26 -9.28
CA GLY A 151 9.17 2.44 -8.80
C GLY A 151 9.29 3.63 -7.86
N LEU A 152 10.37 3.66 -7.09
CA LEU A 152 10.70 4.71 -6.14
C LEU A 152 10.83 6.08 -6.82
N TYR A 153 11.54 6.08 -7.96
CA TYR A 153 11.76 7.28 -8.79
C TYR A 153 10.63 7.56 -9.78
N SER A 154 9.60 6.72 -9.87
CA SER A 154 8.48 6.98 -10.78
C SER A 154 7.75 8.27 -10.38
N ASN A 155 7.19 8.98 -11.37
CA ASN A 155 6.56 10.29 -11.20
C ASN A 155 7.45 11.38 -10.58
N PHE A 156 8.78 11.30 -10.69
CA PHE A 156 9.67 12.33 -10.14
C PHE A 156 9.32 13.75 -10.63
N GLU A 157 8.77 13.86 -11.85
CA GLU A 157 8.33 15.11 -12.46
C GLU A 157 6.89 15.54 -12.12
N VAL A 158 6.08 14.73 -11.40
CA VAL A 158 4.65 15.03 -11.20
C VAL A 158 4.38 15.67 -9.84
N ASP A 159 3.81 16.87 -9.87
CA ASP A 159 3.42 17.62 -8.66
C ASP A 159 2.41 16.83 -7.81
N GLY A 160 2.65 16.77 -6.50
CA GLY A 160 1.76 16.11 -5.53
C GLY A 160 1.61 14.58 -5.70
N SER A 161 2.38 13.97 -6.61
CA SER A 161 2.37 12.53 -6.90
C SER A 161 3.77 11.90 -6.94
N CYS A 162 4.82 12.72 -6.84
CA CYS A 162 6.19 12.28 -6.65
C CYS A 162 6.37 11.72 -5.22
N THR A 163 6.50 10.39 -5.09
CA THR A 163 6.60 9.69 -3.80
C THR A 163 7.74 10.23 -2.94
N ILE A 164 8.95 10.33 -3.51
CA ILE A 164 10.10 10.89 -2.80
C ILE A 164 9.94 12.37 -2.48
N GLY A 165 9.21 13.11 -3.33
CA GLY A 165 8.82 14.49 -3.06
C GLY A 165 7.87 14.63 -1.86
N LEU A 166 6.89 13.73 -1.73
CA LEU A 166 5.99 13.69 -0.58
C LEU A 166 6.74 13.33 0.70
N PHE A 167 7.61 12.32 0.64
CA PHE A 167 8.46 11.92 1.76
C PHE A 167 9.40 13.05 2.22
N ALA A 168 10.23 13.58 1.34
CA ALA A 168 11.27 14.54 1.73
C ALA A 168 10.72 15.88 2.22
N ASN A 169 9.51 16.26 1.77
CA ASN A 169 8.87 17.50 2.17
C ASN A 169 7.87 17.32 3.33
N ASP A 170 7.78 16.12 3.91
CA ASP A 170 6.80 15.77 4.95
C ASP A 170 5.35 16.12 4.57
N LYS A 171 4.94 15.71 3.37
CA LYS A 171 3.63 16.05 2.79
C LYS A 171 2.77 14.82 2.58
N SER A 172 1.48 15.02 2.77
CA SER A 172 0.43 14.14 2.27
C SER A 172 -0.31 14.84 1.13
N LYS A 173 -0.86 14.06 0.19
CA LYS A 173 -1.64 14.60 -0.93
C LYS A 173 -2.82 15.46 -0.47
N SER A 174 -3.40 15.12 0.67
CA SER A 174 -4.48 15.85 1.34
C SER A 174 -4.08 16.22 2.76
N ASN A 175 -4.57 17.35 3.24
CA ASN A 175 -4.47 17.71 4.65
C ASN A 175 -5.45 16.84 5.45
N ILE A 176 -4.93 15.96 6.31
CA ILE A 176 -5.72 15.01 7.09
C ILE A 176 -5.48 15.32 8.57
N ASN A 177 -6.56 15.52 9.32
CA ASN A 177 -6.47 15.55 10.77
C ASN A 177 -6.51 14.11 11.31
N TYR A 178 -5.34 13.51 11.48
CA TYR A 178 -5.22 12.13 11.92
C TYR A 178 -5.82 11.86 13.31
N VAL A 179 -5.88 12.87 14.19
CA VAL A 179 -6.57 12.73 15.48
C VAL A 179 -8.06 12.52 15.26
N ASP A 180 -8.70 13.35 14.41
CA ASP A 180 -10.13 13.21 14.14
C ASP A 180 -10.45 11.89 13.42
N GLU A 181 -9.57 11.43 12.51
CA GLU A 181 -9.73 10.12 11.86
C GLU A 181 -9.61 8.94 12.85
N LEU A 182 -8.94 9.09 14.00
CA LEU A 182 -8.82 8.04 15.01
C LEU A 182 -9.98 8.01 16.03
N ILE A 183 -10.79 9.06 16.11
CA ILE A 183 -11.90 9.13 17.06
C ILE A 183 -12.89 7.96 16.87
N PRO A 184 -13.38 7.65 15.66
CA PRO A 184 -14.32 6.54 15.46
C PRO A 184 -13.74 5.19 15.90
N PHE A 185 -12.43 4.99 15.74
CA PHE A 185 -11.74 3.78 16.21
C PHE A 185 -11.76 3.68 17.74
N TYR A 186 -11.45 4.76 18.44
CA TYR A 186 -11.45 4.81 19.90
C TYR A 186 -12.85 4.62 20.48
N GLU A 187 -13.86 5.26 19.87
CA GLU A 187 -15.26 5.10 20.26
C GLU A 187 -15.75 3.65 20.10
N LYS A 188 -15.32 2.98 19.03
CA LYS A 188 -15.70 1.60 18.72
C LYS A 188 -15.07 0.59 19.68
N ILE A 189 -13.84 0.82 20.14
CA ILE A 189 -13.19 0.02 21.19
C ILE A 189 -13.72 0.38 22.58
N GLY A 190 -14.41 1.51 22.72
CA GLY A 190 -14.98 1.97 23.98
C GLY A 190 -14.01 2.75 24.85
N ILE A 191 -13.00 3.38 24.26
CA ILE A 191 -12.10 4.30 24.98
C ILE A 191 -12.84 5.63 25.20
N SER A 192 -13.10 5.97 26.46
CA SER A 192 -13.74 7.24 26.82
C SER A 192 -12.79 8.42 26.64
N ASN A 193 -13.32 9.62 26.41
CA ASN A 193 -12.53 10.84 26.18
C ASN A 193 -11.51 10.71 25.02
N GLY A 194 -11.88 9.98 23.95
CA GLY A 194 -10.99 9.62 22.86
C GLY A 194 -10.19 10.79 22.30
N LYS A 195 -10.83 11.95 22.07
CA LYS A 195 -10.14 13.17 21.58
C LYS A 195 -9.04 13.67 22.52
N SER A 196 -9.28 13.68 23.83
CA SER A 196 -8.29 14.12 24.82
C SER A 196 -7.12 13.13 24.89
N ASN A 197 -7.43 11.83 24.94
CA ASN A 197 -6.42 10.79 24.95
C ASN A 197 -5.54 10.84 23.69
N LEU A 198 -6.15 10.98 22.50
CA LEU A 198 -5.43 11.07 21.23
C LEU A 198 -4.53 12.31 21.16
N LYS A 199 -4.94 13.45 21.73
CA LYS A 199 -4.07 14.63 21.85
C LYS A 199 -2.86 14.35 22.74
N ASN A 200 -3.06 13.70 23.88
CA ASN A 200 -1.94 13.32 24.75
C ASN A 200 -0.97 12.37 24.04
N LEU A 201 -1.48 11.41 23.24
CA LEU A 201 -0.64 10.54 22.43
C LEU A 201 0.10 11.33 21.34
N GLN A 202 -0.54 12.32 20.72
CA GLN A 202 0.11 13.19 19.73
C GLN A 202 1.21 14.05 20.37
N GLU A 203 1.04 14.50 21.61
CA GLU A 203 2.09 15.19 22.37
C GLU A 203 3.29 14.28 22.63
N ILE A 204 3.06 13.01 22.99
CA ILE A 204 4.13 12.00 23.09
C ILE A 204 4.83 11.84 21.75
N PHE A 205 4.09 11.70 20.65
CA PHE A 205 4.66 11.60 19.32
C PHE A 205 5.58 12.80 19.00
N ASN A 206 5.05 14.01 19.14
CA ASN A 206 5.79 15.25 18.83
C ASN A 206 7.03 15.44 19.72
N LYS A 207 6.98 14.97 20.97
CA LYS A 207 8.11 15.03 21.90
C LYS A 207 9.32 14.24 21.42
N TYR A 208 9.10 13.06 20.84
CA TYR A 208 10.19 12.15 20.47
C TYR A 208 10.53 12.21 18.98
N LEU A 209 9.52 12.37 18.12
CA LEU A 209 9.66 12.24 16.68
C LEU A 209 9.14 13.51 16.00
N THR A 210 10.06 14.42 15.66
CA THR A 210 9.78 15.62 14.86
C THR A 210 11.00 15.91 13.98
N GLU A 211 11.03 15.33 12.77
CA GLU A 211 12.14 15.57 11.83
C GLU A 211 11.63 15.97 10.44
N LYS A 212 12.58 16.36 9.57
CA LYS A 212 12.36 17.05 8.30
C LYS A 212 11.85 16.18 7.15
N CYS A 213 11.39 14.95 7.41
CA CYS A 213 10.85 14.06 6.38
C CYS A 213 9.67 13.26 6.93
N GLY A 214 8.78 12.86 6.04
CA GLY A 214 7.66 11.97 6.32
C GLY A 214 8.10 10.51 6.40
N ILE A 215 7.22 9.62 5.96
CA ILE A 215 7.47 8.18 5.87
C ILE A 215 7.34 7.69 4.44
N LEU A 216 8.13 6.68 4.11
CA LEU A 216 8.06 5.97 2.85
C LEU A 216 7.60 4.53 3.11
N LEU A 217 6.49 4.15 2.50
CA LEU A 217 5.96 2.79 2.57
C LEU A 217 6.37 2.05 1.30
N GLN A 218 7.05 0.92 1.46
CA GLN A 218 7.33 -0.04 0.41
C GLN A 218 6.41 -1.24 0.62
N ILE A 219 5.63 -1.57 -0.41
CA ILE A 219 4.57 -2.56 -0.34
C ILE A 219 4.95 -3.71 -1.25
N SER A 220 5.04 -4.91 -0.68
CA SER A 220 5.34 -6.17 -1.37
C SER A 220 4.32 -7.25 -0.98
N GLU A 221 4.25 -8.32 -1.75
CA GLU A 221 3.47 -9.50 -1.42
C GLU A 221 4.26 -10.80 -1.48
N ASP A 222 3.86 -11.78 -0.66
CA ASP A 222 4.45 -13.11 -0.62
C ASP A 222 3.50 -14.23 -1.04
N SER A 223 2.35 -13.90 -1.67
CA SER A 223 1.32 -14.91 -1.99
C SER A 223 1.84 -15.98 -2.95
N HIS A 224 2.84 -15.64 -3.76
CA HIS A 224 3.58 -16.53 -4.64
C HIS A 224 4.41 -17.57 -3.89
N LEU A 225 4.83 -17.31 -2.65
CA LEU A 225 5.56 -18.30 -1.84
C LEU A 225 4.63 -19.42 -1.34
N SER A 226 3.34 -19.13 -1.17
CA SER A 226 2.33 -20.10 -0.73
C SER A 226 1.60 -20.81 -1.87
N HIS A 227 1.48 -20.20 -3.05
CA HIS A 227 0.69 -20.77 -4.14
C HIS A 227 1.42 -21.89 -4.88
N LYS A 228 0.70 -22.95 -5.28
CA LYS A 228 1.27 -24.10 -6.00
C LYS A 228 1.99 -23.72 -7.29
N SER A 229 1.48 -22.72 -8.02
CA SER A 229 2.11 -22.23 -9.26
C SER A 229 3.36 -21.37 -9.02
N LYS A 230 3.54 -20.86 -7.79
CA LYS A 230 4.56 -19.86 -7.44
C LYS A 230 4.60 -18.61 -8.32
N GLU A 231 3.49 -18.30 -8.98
CA GLU A 231 3.38 -17.09 -9.81
C GLU A 231 3.33 -15.85 -8.92
N ALA A 232 4.17 -14.84 -9.23
CA ALA A 232 4.13 -13.54 -8.59
C ALA A 232 2.81 -12.79 -8.86
N TYR A 233 2.52 -11.80 -8.01
CA TYR A 233 1.46 -10.81 -8.21
C TYR A 233 0.02 -11.30 -8.08
N ASN A 234 -0.25 -12.48 -7.51
CA ASN A 234 -1.64 -12.97 -7.36
C ASN A 234 -2.50 -12.06 -6.48
N PHE A 235 -1.93 -11.42 -5.46
CA PHE A 235 -2.65 -10.45 -4.65
C PHE A 235 -2.79 -9.12 -5.42
N ALA A 236 -1.71 -8.63 -6.04
CA ALA A 236 -1.71 -7.40 -6.81
C ALA A 236 -2.74 -7.44 -7.95
N ASP A 237 -2.88 -8.58 -8.64
CA ASP A 237 -3.87 -8.76 -9.69
C ASP A 237 -5.32 -8.70 -9.19
N LYS A 238 -5.56 -9.04 -7.92
CA LYS A 238 -6.89 -9.03 -7.30
C LYS A 238 -7.24 -7.70 -6.66
N GLN A 239 -6.24 -6.96 -6.18
CA GLN A 239 -6.44 -5.79 -5.32
C GLN A 239 -5.89 -4.50 -5.91
N CYS A 240 -5.14 -4.56 -7.00
CA CYS A 240 -4.55 -3.39 -7.62
C CYS A 240 -4.99 -3.23 -9.07
N TYR A 241 -4.98 -1.98 -9.55
CA TYR A 241 -5.19 -1.69 -10.96
C TYR A 241 -4.34 -0.50 -11.42
N PRO A 242 -3.89 -0.50 -12.69
CA PRO A 242 -3.12 0.60 -13.24
C PRO A 242 -4.05 1.80 -13.46
N ALA A 243 -3.62 2.98 -13.04
CA ALA A 243 -4.38 4.20 -13.12
C ALA A 243 -3.60 5.36 -13.77
N ILE A 244 -4.34 6.23 -14.45
CA ILE A 244 -3.83 7.53 -14.89
C ILE A 244 -3.86 8.54 -13.73
N ARG A 245 -3.30 9.73 -13.96
CA ARG A 245 -3.43 10.88 -13.05
C ARG A 245 -4.90 11.10 -12.71
N GLY A 246 -5.20 11.25 -11.42
CA GLY A 246 -6.57 11.35 -10.92
C GLY A 246 -7.21 10.03 -10.53
N GLY A 247 -6.63 8.89 -10.92
CA GLY A 247 -6.96 7.56 -10.41
C GLY A 247 -8.02 6.78 -11.17
N ALA A 248 -8.42 7.27 -12.34
CA ALA A 248 -9.19 6.49 -13.30
C ALA A 248 -8.36 5.31 -13.79
N ARG A 249 -8.99 4.13 -13.81
CA ARG A 249 -8.44 2.95 -14.46
C ARG A 249 -8.39 3.22 -15.96
N TYR A 250 -7.27 2.91 -16.60
CA TYR A 250 -7.12 3.11 -18.06
C TYR A 250 -6.85 1.82 -18.83
N ASP A 251 -6.58 0.71 -18.13
CA ASP A 251 -6.41 -0.61 -18.73
C ASP A 251 -7.14 -1.67 -17.90
N ASN A 252 -7.75 -2.64 -18.59
CA ASN A 252 -8.41 -3.80 -17.99
C ASN A 252 -7.46 -4.99 -17.76
N LYS A 253 -6.17 -4.83 -18.07
CA LYS A 253 -5.15 -5.85 -17.79
C LYS A 253 -4.85 -6.01 -16.31
N LEU A 254 -4.42 -7.22 -15.98
CA LEU A 254 -3.83 -7.57 -14.69
C LEU A 254 -2.49 -6.84 -14.50
N ILE A 255 -2.11 -6.63 -13.24
CA ILE A 255 -0.85 -5.97 -12.89
C ILE A 255 0.35 -6.83 -13.28
N SER A 256 0.26 -8.14 -13.10
CA SER A 256 1.28 -9.09 -13.53
C SER A 256 1.57 -9.00 -15.03
N ILE A 257 0.51 -8.82 -15.85
CA ILE A 257 0.64 -8.60 -17.29
C ILE A 257 1.28 -7.24 -17.56
N HIS A 258 0.88 -6.20 -16.83
CA HIS A 258 1.49 -4.88 -16.95
C HIS A 258 2.98 -4.92 -16.67
N TYR A 259 3.41 -5.59 -15.59
CA TYR A 259 4.83 -5.77 -15.26
C TYR A 259 5.58 -6.57 -16.31
N LYS A 260 5.02 -7.68 -16.80
CA LYS A 260 5.64 -8.47 -17.88
C LYS A 260 5.86 -7.65 -19.16
N ILE A 261 4.85 -6.86 -19.54
CA ILE A 261 4.97 -5.96 -20.69
C ILE A 261 6.02 -4.88 -20.39
N ALA A 262 6.05 -4.37 -19.15
CA ALA A 262 6.98 -3.34 -18.70
C ALA A 262 8.46 -3.73 -18.81
N MET A 263 8.73 -5.04 -18.77
CA MET A 263 10.06 -5.65 -18.88
C MET A 263 10.50 -5.94 -20.33
N THR A 264 9.74 -5.55 -21.36
CA THR A 264 10.14 -5.80 -22.77
C THR A 264 10.83 -4.59 -23.41
N ASP A 265 11.82 -4.84 -24.26
CA ASP A 265 12.54 -3.80 -25.03
C ASP A 265 11.60 -2.97 -25.90
N GLU A 266 10.55 -3.59 -26.47
CA GLU A 266 9.55 -2.87 -27.25
C GLU A 266 8.76 -1.87 -26.38
N TYR A 267 8.49 -2.21 -25.12
CA TYR A 267 7.81 -1.32 -24.18
C TYR A 267 8.73 -0.22 -23.65
N ILE A 268 10.00 -0.53 -23.39
CA ILE A 268 11.03 0.46 -23.04
C ILE A 268 11.14 1.53 -24.13
N ASN A 269 11.01 1.13 -25.41
CA ASN A 269 11.18 2.01 -26.56
C ASN A 269 9.90 2.73 -27.06
N LYS A 270 8.67 2.35 -26.64
CA LYS A 270 7.40 2.87 -27.24
C LYS A 270 6.42 3.67 -26.35
N MET A 271 6.59 3.85 -25.04
CA MET A 271 5.58 4.54 -24.21
C MET A 271 6.23 5.34 -23.06
N ALA A 272 6.04 6.64 -22.83
CA ALA A 272 4.92 7.60 -22.94
C ALA A 272 3.64 7.29 -22.13
N ASN A 273 3.43 6.05 -21.67
CA ASN A 273 2.16 5.58 -21.08
C ASN A 273 2.37 4.39 -20.10
N ILE A 274 3.47 4.36 -19.35
CA ILE A 274 3.44 3.63 -18.06
C ILE A 274 2.35 4.30 -17.23
N SER A 275 1.56 3.50 -16.53
CA SER A 275 0.61 4.01 -15.55
C SER A 275 1.37 4.95 -14.61
N ASP A 276 1.03 6.23 -14.62
CA ASP A 276 1.65 7.15 -13.64
C ASP A 276 1.43 6.60 -12.23
N GLN A 277 0.31 5.93 -11.93
CA GLN A 277 0.01 5.47 -10.57
C GLN A 277 -0.65 4.10 -10.51
N LEU A 278 -0.24 3.29 -9.56
CA LEU A 278 -0.97 2.11 -9.12
C LEU A 278 -2.03 2.50 -8.08
N ARG A 279 -3.20 1.88 -8.16
CA ARG A 279 -4.23 1.98 -7.11
C ARG A 279 -4.34 0.65 -6.39
N LEU A 280 -4.15 0.67 -5.07
CA LEU A 280 -4.43 -0.48 -4.19
C LEU A 280 -5.78 -0.28 -3.52
N ILE A 281 -6.65 -1.29 -3.61
CA ILE A 281 -7.96 -1.31 -2.97
C ILE A 281 -7.81 -1.77 -1.53
N LEU A 282 -8.19 -0.91 -0.59
CA LEU A 282 -8.16 -1.19 0.84
C LEU A 282 -9.41 -1.98 1.25
N ASN A 283 -9.22 -3.25 1.62
CA ASN A 283 -10.22 -4.16 2.15
C ASN A 283 -9.78 -4.85 3.46
N ASN A 284 -10.77 -5.34 4.23
CA ASN A 284 -10.56 -5.96 5.54
C ASN A 284 -9.87 -7.34 5.49
N GLN A 285 -10.05 -8.13 4.43
CA GLN A 285 -9.60 -9.53 4.37
C GLN A 285 -8.11 -9.68 4.03
N TYR A 286 -7.61 -8.83 3.14
CA TYR A 286 -6.25 -8.93 2.62
C TYR A 286 -5.40 -7.71 3.00
N THR A 287 -5.87 -6.49 2.75
CA THR A 287 -5.00 -5.30 2.88
C THR A 287 -4.88 -4.75 4.29
N LEU A 288 -5.81 -5.13 5.18
CA LEU A 288 -5.84 -4.70 6.58
C LEU A 288 -5.70 -5.87 7.56
N ASN A 289 -5.48 -7.07 7.02
CA ASN A 289 -5.30 -8.26 7.80
C ASN A 289 -3.80 -8.47 8.03
N PRO A 290 -3.31 -8.40 9.28
CA PRO A 290 -1.90 -8.61 9.59
C PRO A 290 -1.40 -10.01 9.25
N ASN A 291 -2.32 -10.96 9.03
CA ASN A 291 -2.00 -12.34 8.63
C ASN A 291 -2.04 -12.54 7.11
N SER A 292 -2.23 -11.48 6.31
CA SER A 292 -2.24 -11.61 4.87
C SER A 292 -0.84 -11.80 4.27
N HIS A 293 -0.80 -11.98 2.97
CA HIS A 293 0.42 -12.04 2.18
C HIS A 293 1.10 -10.69 1.99
N LEU A 294 0.49 -9.60 2.47
CA LEU A 294 1.03 -8.26 2.30
C LEU A 294 2.15 -8.00 3.30
N LYS A 295 3.25 -7.45 2.80
CA LYS A 295 4.36 -6.91 3.57
C LYS A 295 4.45 -5.42 3.28
N ILE A 296 4.44 -4.61 4.32
CA ILE A 296 4.52 -3.15 4.25
C ILE A 296 5.70 -2.74 5.12
N LYS A 297 6.86 -2.58 4.48
CA LYS A 297 8.05 -2.01 5.11
C LYS A 297 7.84 -0.49 5.19
N ARG A 298 8.10 0.08 6.37
CA ARG A 298 8.10 1.53 6.59
C ARG A 298 9.53 2.01 6.75
N TRP A 299 9.92 2.97 5.92
CA TRP A 299 11.22 3.61 5.93
C TRP A 299 11.07 5.06 6.38
N ASP A 300 11.91 5.48 7.32
CA ASP A 300 12.03 6.87 7.76
C ASP A 300 13.43 7.15 8.33
N LEU A 301 13.73 8.42 8.57
CA LEU A 301 15.05 8.88 9.01
C LEU A 301 15.18 9.01 10.53
N GLN A 302 14.20 8.52 11.29
CA GLN A 302 14.21 8.72 12.74
C GLN A 302 15.35 7.91 13.39
N ASP A 303 16.05 8.52 14.35
CA ASP A 303 17.03 7.81 15.18
C ASP A 303 16.37 6.58 15.84
N PRO A 304 16.88 5.35 15.62
CA PRO A 304 16.34 4.13 16.22
C PRO A 304 16.18 4.20 17.74
N LYS A 305 17.08 4.91 18.44
CA LYS A 305 16.96 5.10 19.90
C LYS A 305 15.77 5.97 20.27
N LYS A 306 15.52 7.05 19.52
CA LYS A 306 14.33 7.89 19.72
C LYS A 306 13.06 7.11 19.41
N VAL A 307 13.06 6.32 18.33
CA VAL A 307 11.94 5.43 17.97
C VAL A 307 11.63 4.47 19.12
N LEU A 308 12.64 3.78 19.67
CA LEU A 308 12.42 2.85 20.78
C LEU A 308 11.85 3.55 22.03
N GLN A 309 12.36 4.73 22.38
CA GLN A 309 11.85 5.52 23.51
C GLN A 309 10.40 5.98 23.29
N TYR A 310 10.12 6.45 22.07
CA TYR A 310 8.78 6.81 21.62
C TYR A 310 7.81 5.64 21.76
N GLU A 311 8.15 4.47 21.19
CA GLU A 311 7.27 3.30 21.22
C GLU A 311 6.99 2.86 22.65
N LYS A 312 8.01 2.86 23.51
CA LYS A 312 7.84 2.54 24.94
C LYS A 312 6.88 3.52 25.61
N ALA A 313 7.05 4.82 25.38
CA ALA A 313 6.19 5.85 25.97
C ALA A 313 4.74 5.76 25.43
N MET A 314 4.57 5.61 24.12
CA MET A 314 3.28 5.50 23.45
C MET A 314 2.52 4.25 23.89
N ARG A 315 3.16 3.08 23.89
CA ARG A 315 2.57 1.82 24.37
C ARG A 315 2.18 1.90 25.84
N SER A 316 3.04 2.48 26.69
CA SER A 316 2.72 2.67 28.11
C SER A 316 1.50 3.58 28.31
N ALA A 317 1.38 4.66 27.54
CA ALA A 317 0.22 5.54 27.61
C ALA A 317 -1.06 4.82 27.15
N ILE A 318 -0.99 4.06 26.06
CA ILE A 318 -2.10 3.27 25.52
C ILE A 318 -2.58 2.21 26.50
N ARG A 319 -1.66 1.47 27.14
CA ARG A 319 -1.99 0.43 28.13
C ARG A 319 -2.77 0.97 29.34
N ASN A 320 -2.54 2.23 29.68
CA ASN A 320 -3.19 2.90 30.82
C ASN A 320 -4.52 3.57 30.43
N LEU A 321 -4.95 3.49 29.18
CA LEU A 321 -6.24 4.04 28.76
C LEU A 321 -7.38 3.26 29.41
N LYS A 322 -8.43 3.99 29.80
CA LYS A 322 -9.68 3.39 30.28
C LYS A 322 -10.56 3.04 29.08
N PHE A 323 -11.08 1.82 29.06
CA PHE A 323 -11.97 1.34 28.00
C PHE A 323 -13.10 0.47 28.54
N ASP A 324 -14.19 0.44 27.79
CA ASP A 324 -15.32 -0.46 27.98
C ASP A 324 -14.94 -1.88 27.51
N LYS A 325 -14.98 -2.85 28.44
CA LYS A 325 -14.59 -4.23 28.16
C LYS A 325 -15.51 -4.92 27.15
N GLU A 326 -16.81 -4.64 27.16
CA GLU A 326 -17.76 -5.27 26.25
C GLU A 326 -17.56 -4.79 24.82
N LYS A 327 -17.35 -3.47 24.64
CA LYS A 327 -17.01 -2.88 23.34
C LYS A 327 -15.67 -3.40 22.82
N MET A 328 -14.67 -3.50 23.70
CA MET A 328 -13.37 -4.07 23.37
C MET A 328 -13.51 -5.52 22.85
N VAL A 329 -14.23 -6.39 23.58
CA VAL A 329 -14.45 -7.79 23.18
C VAL A 329 -15.25 -7.89 21.88
N SER A 330 -16.28 -7.06 21.72
CA SER A 330 -17.08 -6.99 20.49
C SER A 330 -16.23 -6.58 19.28
N TYR A 331 -15.39 -5.56 19.46
CA TYR A 331 -14.48 -5.12 18.40
C TYR A 331 -13.40 -6.15 18.10
N HIS A 332 -12.80 -6.78 19.11
CA HIS A 332 -11.85 -7.88 18.93
C HIS A 332 -12.50 -9.03 18.12
N THR A 333 -13.73 -9.42 18.45
CA THR A 333 -14.48 -10.44 17.71
C THR A 333 -14.71 -10.04 16.25
N LEU A 334 -15.05 -8.76 16.00
CA LEU A 334 -15.19 -8.23 14.65
C LEU A 334 -13.86 -8.31 13.87
N LEU A 335 -12.74 -7.97 14.50
CA LEU A 335 -11.43 -8.08 13.89
C LEU A 335 -11.09 -9.52 13.55
N GLN A 336 -11.27 -10.46 14.49
CA GLN A 336 -11.01 -11.89 14.24
C GLN A 336 -11.88 -12.44 13.09
N LYS A 337 -13.13 -11.97 12.98
CA LYS A 337 -14.00 -12.34 11.85
C LYS A 337 -13.47 -11.83 10.51
N ASN A 338 -12.85 -10.65 10.49
CA ASN A 338 -12.32 -10.01 9.29
C ASN A 338 -10.91 -10.50 8.94
N TRP A 339 -10.09 -10.81 9.95
CA TRP A 339 -8.71 -11.26 9.84
C TRP A 339 -8.58 -12.77 9.77
N LYS A 340 -9.51 -13.41 9.06
CA LYS A 340 -9.40 -14.84 8.80
C LYS A 340 -8.06 -15.11 8.12
N PRO A 341 -7.30 -16.12 8.59
CA PRO A 341 -6.10 -16.54 7.89
C PRO A 341 -6.45 -16.80 6.43
N VAL A 342 -5.69 -16.23 5.51
CA VAL A 342 -5.80 -16.61 4.10
C VAL A 342 -5.40 -18.09 4.06
N LYS A 343 -6.32 -18.96 3.61
CA LYS A 343 -6.04 -20.39 3.51
C LYS A 343 -4.81 -20.57 2.62
N LYS A 344 -3.76 -21.17 3.18
CA LYS A 344 -2.52 -21.53 2.47
C LYS A 344 -2.79 -22.53 1.36
#